data_AF-A0A814C3M5-F1
#
_entry.id   AF-A0A814C3M5-F1
#
_cell.length_a   1.000
_cell.length_b   1.000
_cell.length_c   1.000
_cell.angle_alpha   90.00
_cell.angle_beta   90.00
_cell.angle_gamma   90.00
#
_symmetry.space_group_name_H-M   'P 1'
#
loop_
_entity.id
_entity.type
_entity.pdbx_description
1 polymer ?
#
loop_
_entity_poly.entity_id
_entity_poly.type
_entity_poly.pdbx_seq_one_letter_code
_entity_poly.pdbx_strand_id
1 'polypeptide(L)'
;MANIVQGHIQNQNQMPNLIQGQIQNQIQDQIQGQIQNQIQDQIKNLFQNQIQNQIQDLIQDQIQNLFQNQIQNLFQNQMPNLIQNLIRNQNQYQMQNQMSFQMPNNIHNQMPSNIHNQMPNNIHNQMPNNIHNQMPNNFHNQMPNNIHNQMPSNIHNQMPSNIHNQMPSNIQNQMPNNMANHLPNQMPNQIQLAHLIETNNYEEQQILNIRNCKMSLIFKSSRVFSVLGKRLVSNNHVIKKQFSVSAYLAQLKFTTQHEWVKVNGNIGTIGITDYAQDKLGEVVYLELPEVGANLEKSNQFATLESVKAVSECYLPVGGKVTEVNEALKDSPATINKSPFDDGWLAKIEIANPDELNTLMDKSQYDEFLKSDH
;
A
#
# COMPACT_ATOMS: atom_id res chain seq x y z
N MET A 1 -47.77 -109.41 -7.24
CA MET A 1 -47.42 -108.43 -8.29
C MET A 1 -47.17 -107.03 -7.73
N ALA A 2 -48.13 -106.39 -7.04
CA ALA A 2 -48.01 -105.00 -6.54
C ALA A 2 -46.63 -104.63 -5.95
N ASN A 3 -46.13 -105.37 -4.95
CA ASN A 3 -44.87 -105.07 -4.26
C ASN A 3 -43.64 -105.06 -5.21
N ILE A 4 -43.65 -105.84 -6.30
CA ILE A 4 -42.55 -105.90 -7.27
C ILE A 4 -42.55 -104.64 -8.15
N VAL A 5 -43.73 -104.19 -8.58
CA VAL A 5 -43.90 -102.93 -9.33
C VAL A 5 -43.52 -101.74 -8.45
N GLN A 6 -43.94 -101.74 -7.18
CA GLN A 6 -43.64 -100.67 -6.23
C GLN A 6 -42.13 -100.56 -5.92
N GLY A 7 -41.45 -101.71 -5.76
CA GLY A 7 -39.98 -101.75 -5.59
C GLY A 7 -39.21 -101.31 -6.84
N HIS A 8 -39.70 -101.63 -8.05
CA HIS A 8 -39.10 -101.11 -9.29
C HIS A 8 -39.27 -99.59 -9.44
N ILE A 9 -40.44 -99.04 -9.12
CA ILE A 9 -40.68 -97.58 -9.18
C ILE A 9 -39.83 -96.84 -8.13
N GLN A 10 -39.62 -97.41 -6.94
CA GLN A 10 -38.69 -96.86 -5.95
C GLN A 10 -37.24 -96.85 -6.47
N ASN A 11 -36.75 -97.95 -7.04
CA ASN A 11 -35.41 -98.00 -7.64
C ASN A 11 -35.24 -97.01 -8.81
N GLN A 12 -36.23 -96.93 -9.71
CA GLN A 12 -36.21 -95.99 -10.85
C GLN A 12 -36.18 -94.52 -10.42
N ASN A 13 -36.73 -94.18 -9.24
CA ASN A 13 -36.64 -92.83 -8.69
C ASN A 13 -35.44 -92.60 -7.76
N GLN A 14 -34.82 -93.66 -7.22
CA GLN A 14 -33.61 -93.53 -6.38
C GLN A 14 -32.36 -93.22 -7.22
N MET A 15 -32.16 -93.92 -8.33
CA MET A 15 -30.94 -93.76 -9.15
C MET A 15 -30.78 -92.33 -9.73
N PRO A 16 -31.82 -91.67 -10.31
CA PRO A 16 -31.70 -90.31 -10.80
C PRO A 16 -31.44 -89.29 -9.68
N ASN A 17 -32.10 -89.43 -8.53
CA ASN A 17 -31.88 -88.55 -7.38
C ASN A 17 -30.46 -88.69 -6.81
N LEU A 18 -29.91 -89.91 -6.77
CA LEU A 18 -28.53 -90.14 -6.31
C LEU A 18 -27.52 -89.50 -7.27
N ILE A 19 -27.69 -89.71 -8.58
CA ILE A 19 -26.86 -89.10 -9.63
C ILE A 19 -26.96 -87.57 -9.59
N GLN A 20 -28.18 -87.02 -9.49
CA GLN A 20 -28.41 -85.58 -9.41
C GLN A 20 -27.78 -84.97 -8.16
N GLY A 21 -27.87 -85.63 -7.00
CA GLY A 21 -27.20 -85.19 -5.77
C GLY A 21 -25.68 -85.24 -5.87
N GLN A 22 -25.10 -86.30 -6.45
CA GLN A 22 -23.66 -86.37 -6.69
C GLN A 22 -23.16 -85.29 -7.65
N ILE A 23 -23.90 -85.03 -8.74
CA ILE A 23 -23.60 -83.96 -9.70
C ILE A 23 -23.73 -82.58 -9.04
N GLN A 24 -24.79 -82.31 -8.27
CA GLN A 24 -24.95 -81.04 -7.55
C GLN A 24 -23.84 -80.81 -6.54
N ASN A 25 -23.44 -81.83 -5.78
CA ASN A 25 -22.34 -81.72 -4.82
C ASN A 25 -21.00 -81.47 -5.53
N GLN A 26 -20.66 -82.25 -6.56
CA GLN A 26 -19.42 -82.01 -7.34
C GLN A 26 -19.40 -80.62 -7.98
N ILE A 27 -20.53 -80.13 -8.49
CA ILE A 27 -20.63 -78.78 -9.05
C ILE A 27 -20.50 -77.71 -7.95
N GLN A 28 -21.09 -77.90 -6.76
CA GLN A 28 -20.87 -76.97 -5.63
C GLN A 28 -19.42 -76.99 -5.14
N ASP A 29 -18.84 -78.17 -4.93
CA ASP A 29 -17.47 -78.33 -4.43
C ASP A 29 -16.44 -77.74 -5.41
N GLN A 30 -16.65 -77.87 -6.72
CA GLN A 30 -15.79 -77.22 -7.72
C GLN A 30 -16.05 -75.71 -7.82
N ILE A 31 -17.31 -75.26 -7.91
CA ILE A 31 -17.62 -73.82 -8.08
C ILE A 31 -17.28 -73.03 -6.82
N GLN A 32 -17.65 -73.48 -5.61
CA GLN A 32 -17.20 -72.83 -4.39
C GLN A 32 -15.71 -73.08 -4.15
N GLY A 33 -15.29 -74.34 -4.07
CA GLY A 33 -13.95 -74.73 -3.64
C GLY A 33 -12.82 -74.25 -4.55
N GLN A 34 -13.06 -74.08 -5.86
CA GLN A 34 -12.09 -73.49 -6.77
C GLN A 34 -12.37 -72.00 -7.02
N ILE A 35 -13.57 -71.63 -7.49
CA ILE A 35 -13.81 -70.26 -7.97
C ILE A 35 -13.88 -69.26 -6.82
N GLN A 36 -14.52 -69.55 -5.68
CA GLN A 36 -14.51 -68.62 -4.55
C GLN A 36 -13.11 -68.48 -3.95
N ASN A 37 -12.40 -69.57 -3.70
CA ASN A 37 -11.07 -69.51 -3.09
C ASN A 37 -10.06 -68.82 -4.01
N GLN A 38 -9.98 -69.19 -5.30
CA GLN A 38 -9.05 -68.55 -6.24
C GLN A 38 -9.34 -67.06 -6.43
N ILE A 39 -10.61 -66.65 -6.56
CA ILE A 39 -10.97 -65.24 -6.70
C ILE A 39 -10.73 -64.47 -5.39
N GLN A 40 -11.07 -65.03 -4.23
CA GLN A 40 -10.79 -64.39 -2.95
C GLN A 40 -9.28 -64.24 -2.70
N ASP A 41 -8.48 -65.27 -2.94
CA ASP A 41 -7.03 -65.20 -2.78
C ASP A 41 -6.39 -64.24 -3.79
N GLN A 42 -6.85 -64.20 -5.05
CA GLN A 42 -6.38 -63.21 -6.03
C GLN A 42 -6.74 -61.78 -5.60
N ILE A 43 -7.99 -61.51 -5.22
CA ILE A 43 -8.42 -60.18 -4.74
C ILE A 43 -7.66 -59.78 -3.48
N LYS A 44 -7.48 -60.70 -2.52
CA LYS A 44 -6.76 -60.47 -1.27
C LYS A 44 -5.28 -60.18 -1.50
N ASN A 45 -4.61 -60.95 -2.36
CA ASN A 45 -3.22 -60.67 -2.74
C ASN A 45 -3.08 -59.33 -3.48
N LEU A 46 -4.00 -59.00 -4.39
CA LEU A 46 -3.96 -57.76 -5.15
C LEU A 46 -4.22 -56.54 -4.24
N PHE A 47 -5.18 -56.65 -3.31
CA PHE A 47 -5.50 -55.58 -2.37
C PHE A 47 -4.42 -55.39 -1.31
N GLN A 48 -3.91 -56.46 -0.69
CA GLN A 48 -2.87 -56.34 0.34
C GLN A 48 -1.47 -56.10 -0.25
N ASN A 49 -1.02 -56.96 -1.16
CA ASN A 49 0.39 -56.98 -1.56
C ASN A 49 0.73 -55.95 -2.66
N GLN A 50 -0.25 -55.47 -3.42
CA GLN A 50 -0.05 -54.39 -4.40
C GLN A 50 -0.59 -53.06 -3.87
N ILE A 51 -1.92 -52.95 -3.66
CA ILE A 51 -2.53 -51.66 -3.30
C ILE A 51 -2.08 -51.18 -1.91
N GLN A 52 -2.12 -52.03 -0.89
CA GLN A 52 -1.78 -51.63 0.48
C GLN A 52 -0.30 -51.29 0.65
N ASN A 53 0.60 -52.05 0.01
CA ASN A 53 2.04 -51.75 -0.01
C ASN A 53 2.35 -50.46 -0.78
N GLN A 54 1.85 -50.29 -2.01
CA GLN A 54 2.06 -49.05 -2.78
C GLN A 54 1.57 -47.79 -2.04
N ILE A 55 0.49 -47.89 -1.26
CA ILE A 55 0.01 -46.79 -0.41
C ILE A 55 0.94 -46.56 0.80
N GLN A 56 1.46 -47.62 1.43
CA GLN A 56 2.44 -47.48 2.52
C GLN A 56 3.74 -46.85 2.02
N ASP A 57 4.31 -47.34 0.92
CA ASP A 57 5.55 -46.84 0.31
C ASP A 57 5.40 -45.35 -0.06
N LEU A 58 4.26 -44.96 -0.64
CA LEU A 58 3.96 -43.56 -0.97
C LEU A 58 3.87 -42.67 0.29
N ILE A 59 3.26 -43.17 1.38
CA ILE A 59 3.09 -42.41 2.62
C ILE A 59 4.40 -42.33 3.43
N GLN A 60 5.16 -43.41 3.51
CA GLN A 60 6.45 -43.42 4.20
C GLN A 60 7.50 -42.67 3.38
N ASP A 61 7.86 -43.16 2.19
CA ASP A 61 9.05 -42.69 1.49
C ASP A 61 8.88 -41.33 0.84
N GLN A 62 7.65 -40.90 0.50
CA GLN A 62 7.42 -39.55 -0.04
C GLN A 62 6.94 -38.57 1.03
N ILE A 63 5.87 -38.88 1.78
CA ILE A 63 5.27 -37.89 2.71
C ILE A 63 6.14 -37.71 3.97
N GLN A 64 6.68 -38.77 4.58
CA GLN A 64 7.58 -38.58 5.74
C GLN A 64 8.88 -37.90 5.32
N ASN A 65 9.55 -38.33 4.24
CA ASN A 65 10.80 -37.68 3.83
C ASN A 65 10.62 -36.20 3.47
N LEU A 66 9.49 -35.80 2.88
CA LEU A 66 9.21 -34.40 2.59
C LEU A 66 8.95 -33.60 3.89
N PHE A 67 8.22 -34.18 4.85
CA PHE A 67 7.99 -33.55 6.15
C PHE A 67 9.28 -33.42 6.99
N GLN A 68 10.05 -34.49 7.15
CA GLN A 68 11.26 -34.52 7.97
C GLN A 68 12.39 -33.69 7.32
N ASN A 69 12.71 -33.91 6.04
CA ASN A 69 13.91 -33.32 5.44
C ASN A 69 13.72 -31.89 4.92
N GLN A 70 12.50 -31.50 4.53
CA GLN A 70 12.23 -30.14 4.03
C GLN A 70 11.56 -29.26 5.09
N ILE A 71 10.38 -29.64 5.58
CA ILE A 71 9.61 -28.80 6.50
C ILE A 71 10.35 -28.66 7.84
N GLN A 72 10.79 -29.76 8.44
CA GLN A 72 11.48 -29.70 9.73
C GLN A 72 12.80 -28.93 9.65
N ASN A 73 13.59 -29.12 8.58
CA ASN A 73 14.84 -28.38 8.33
C ASN A 73 14.60 -26.86 8.19
N LEU A 74 13.55 -26.46 7.47
CA LEU A 74 13.19 -25.05 7.30
C LEU A 74 12.80 -24.40 8.64
N PHE A 75 12.05 -25.10 9.50
CA PHE A 75 11.67 -24.61 10.82
C PHE A 75 12.78 -24.66 11.89
N GLN A 76 13.62 -25.71 11.88
CA GLN A 76 14.68 -25.91 12.88
C GLN A 76 15.95 -25.09 12.57
N ASN A 77 16.32 -24.97 11.30
CA ASN A 77 17.62 -24.41 10.90
C ASN A 77 17.49 -23.08 10.15
N GLN A 78 16.61 -23.00 9.15
CA GLN A 78 16.57 -21.81 8.28
C GLN A 78 15.89 -20.62 8.95
N MET A 79 14.69 -20.83 9.52
CA MET A 79 13.93 -19.78 10.21
C MET A 79 14.69 -19.16 11.40
N PRO A 80 15.30 -19.92 12.34
CA PRO A 80 16.01 -19.32 13.46
C PRO A 80 17.26 -18.54 13.05
N ASN A 81 18.01 -19.01 12.05
CA ASN A 81 19.17 -18.29 11.53
C ASN A 81 18.76 -16.97 10.84
N LEU A 82 17.67 -16.97 10.07
CA LEU A 82 17.16 -15.75 9.43
C LEU A 82 16.68 -14.74 10.48
N ILE A 83 15.95 -15.20 11.50
CA ILE A 83 15.49 -14.37 12.63
C ILE A 83 16.68 -13.81 13.43
N GLN A 84 17.67 -14.64 13.77
CA GLN A 84 18.87 -14.17 14.48
C GLN A 84 19.65 -13.13 13.67
N ASN A 85 19.86 -13.35 12.37
CA ASN A 85 20.59 -12.41 11.52
C ASN A 85 19.85 -11.07 11.38
N LEU A 86 18.52 -11.08 11.22
CA LEU A 86 17.71 -9.85 11.19
C LEU A 86 17.79 -9.08 12.51
N ILE A 87 17.51 -9.75 13.64
CA ILE A 87 17.55 -9.14 14.98
C ILE A 87 18.95 -8.60 15.29
N ARG A 88 19.99 -9.36 14.97
CA ARG A 88 21.38 -9.00 15.27
C ARG A 88 21.85 -7.83 14.40
N ASN A 89 21.65 -7.90 13.09
CA ASN A 89 22.17 -6.88 12.19
C ASN A 89 21.42 -5.54 12.36
N GLN A 90 20.09 -5.55 12.53
CA GLN A 90 19.36 -4.31 12.75
C GLN A 90 19.70 -3.70 14.12
N ASN A 91 19.51 -4.45 15.21
CA ASN A 91 19.64 -3.87 16.55
C ASN A 91 21.10 -3.65 16.99
N GLN A 92 22.04 -4.55 16.68
CA GLN A 92 23.42 -4.36 17.14
C GLN A 92 24.13 -3.25 16.36
N TYR A 93 24.08 -3.21 15.03
CA TYR A 93 24.82 -2.18 14.28
C TYR A 93 24.25 -0.77 14.49
N GLN A 94 22.93 -0.59 14.57
CA GLN A 94 22.34 0.72 14.86
C GLN A 94 22.72 1.21 16.27
N MET A 95 22.52 0.37 17.29
CA MET A 95 22.82 0.73 18.69
C MET A 95 24.32 0.93 18.92
N GLN A 96 25.17 0.13 18.28
CA GLN A 96 26.62 0.29 18.32
C GLN A 96 27.04 1.61 17.66
N ASN A 97 26.55 1.92 16.45
CA ASN A 97 26.91 3.16 15.75
C ASN A 97 26.48 4.42 16.54
N GLN A 98 25.31 4.41 17.18
CA GLN A 98 24.87 5.48 18.07
C GLN A 98 25.82 5.64 19.28
N MET A 99 26.14 4.55 19.98
CA MET A 99 26.97 4.63 21.20
C MET A 99 28.47 4.82 20.94
N SER A 100 29.05 4.24 19.89
CA SER A 100 30.51 4.29 19.65
C SER A 100 30.96 5.43 18.74
N PHE A 101 30.07 6.03 17.95
CA PHE A 101 30.44 7.13 17.03
C PHE A 101 29.64 8.42 17.26
N GLN A 102 28.31 8.36 17.30
CA GLN A 102 27.51 9.60 17.44
C GLN A 102 27.67 10.23 18.83
N MET A 103 27.51 9.46 19.90
CA MET A 103 27.61 9.99 21.26
C MET A 103 29.00 10.59 21.59
N PRO A 104 30.13 9.93 21.26
CA PRO A 104 31.45 10.51 21.49
C PRO A 104 31.74 11.75 20.62
N ASN A 105 31.29 11.77 19.37
CA ASN A 105 31.48 12.91 18.46
C ASN A 105 30.76 14.17 18.97
N ASN A 106 29.53 14.04 19.45
CA ASN A 106 28.78 15.16 20.02
C ASN A 106 29.46 15.70 21.30
N ILE A 107 30.01 14.81 22.13
CA ILE A 107 30.71 15.17 23.38
C ILE A 107 32.10 15.80 23.12
N HIS A 108 32.89 15.25 22.20
CA HIS A 108 34.29 15.69 21.98
C HIS A 108 34.45 16.81 20.95
N ASN A 109 33.57 16.90 19.95
CA ASN A 109 33.73 17.89 18.87
C ASN A 109 32.70 19.02 18.98
N GLN A 110 31.41 18.71 19.06
CA GLN A 110 30.35 19.74 19.07
C GLN A 110 30.28 20.54 20.38
N MET A 111 30.38 19.88 21.53
CA MET A 111 30.31 20.58 22.82
C MET A 111 31.51 21.55 23.01
N PRO A 112 32.76 21.16 22.72
CA PRO A 112 33.89 22.09 22.80
C PRO A 112 33.87 23.15 21.71
N SER A 113 33.42 22.88 20.48
CA SER A 113 33.35 23.94 19.44
C SER A 113 32.42 25.09 19.86
N ASN A 114 31.31 24.79 20.52
CA ASN A 114 30.38 25.81 21.00
C ASN A 114 30.97 26.62 22.17
N ILE A 115 31.64 25.94 23.12
CA ILE A 115 32.28 26.58 24.27
C ILE A 115 33.49 27.43 23.85
N HIS A 116 34.33 26.94 22.93
CA HIS A 116 35.61 27.55 22.58
C HIS A 116 35.52 28.58 21.44
N ASN A 117 34.58 28.45 20.50
CA ASN A 117 34.47 29.36 19.36
C ASN A 117 33.29 30.33 19.47
N GLN A 118 32.09 29.87 19.86
CA GLN A 118 30.91 30.76 19.89
C GLN A 118 30.94 31.70 21.11
N MET A 119 31.24 31.16 22.30
CA MET A 119 31.22 31.96 23.53
C MET A 119 32.25 33.12 23.51
N PRO A 120 33.53 32.90 23.13
CA PRO A 120 34.50 33.99 23.09
C PRO A 120 34.23 35.00 21.97
N ASN A 121 33.70 34.57 20.81
CA ASN A 121 33.36 35.46 19.71
C ASN A 121 32.24 36.45 20.10
N ASN A 122 31.22 36.00 20.85
CA ASN A 122 30.18 36.87 21.37
C ASN A 122 30.74 37.87 22.43
N ILE A 123 31.64 37.41 23.30
CA ILE A 123 32.22 38.24 24.37
C ILE A 123 33.27 39.23 23.86
N HIS A 124 34.15 38.84 22.93
CA HIS A 124 35.26 39.67 22.45
C HIS A 124 34.93 40.50 21.21
N ASN A 125 34.04 40.04 20.33
CA ASN A 125 33.76 40.75 19.08
C ASN A 125 32.38 41.44 19.09
N GLN A 126 31.30 40.76 19.48
CA GLN A 126 29.97 41.38 19.46
C GLN A 126 29.78 42.42 20.57
N MET A 127 30.11 42.08 21.83
CA MET A 127 29.89 42.99 22.96
C MET A 127 30.69 44.31 22.83
N PRO A 128 31.99 44.32 22.49
CA PRO A 128 32.73 45.57 22.35
C PRO A 128 32.31 46.39 21.13
N ASN A 129 31.92 45.75 20.02
CA ASN A 129 31.41 46.45 18.82
C ASN A 129 30.11 47.21 19.11
N ASN A 130 29.19 46.62 19.87
CA ASN A 130 27.97 47.30 20.30
C ASN A 130 28.26 48.48 21.23
N ILE A 131 29.23 48.33 22.16
CA ILE A 131 29.60 49.37 23.13
C ILE A 131 30.40 50.51 22.48
N HIS A 132 31.38 50.22 21.61
CA HIS A 132 32.30 51.22 21.05
C HIS A 132 31.82 51.83 19.74
N ASN A 133 31.06 51.10 18.90
CA ASN A 133 30.65 51.60 17.58
C ASN A 133 29.16 51.96 17.53
N GLN A 134 28.26 51.09 18.01
CA GLN A 134 26.81 51.39 17.92
C GLN A 134 26.38 52.47 18.91
N MET A 135 26.77 52.36 20.19
CA MET A 135 26.33 53.30 21.22
C MET A 135 26.79 54.75 20.94
N PRO A 136 28.06 55.04 20.58
CA PRO A 136 28.48 56.41 20.30
C PRO A 136 27.89 56.97 19.01
N ASN A 137 27.69 56.13 17.97
CA ASN A 137 27.05 56.55 16.72
C ASN A 137 25.60 57.02 16.93
N ASN A 138 24.84 56.33 17.79
CA ASN A 138 23.49 56.76 18.14
C ASN A 138 23.48 58.10 18.90
N PHE A 139 24.38 58.29 19.86
CA PHE A 139 24.46 59.53 20.65
C PHE A 139 25.08 60.73 19.90
N HIS A 140 26.08 60.52 19.04
CA HIS A 140 26.79 61.60 18.35
C HIS A 140 26.22 61.95 16.98
N ASN A 141 25.65 60.98 16.25
CA ASN A 141 25.14 61.22 14.90
C ASN A 141 23.61 61.21 14.84
N GLN A 142 22.94 60.19 15.38
CA GLN A 142 21.47 60.11 15.26
C GLN A 142 20.73 61.15 16.11
N MET A 143 21.08 61.27 17.40
CA MET A 143 20.41 62.21 18.30
C MET A 143 20.56 63.69 17.85
N PRO A 144 21.75 64.20 17.49
CA PRO A 144 21.87 65.57 16.98
C PRO A 144 21.19 65.77 15.62
N ASN A 145 21.23 64.81 14.70
CA ASN A 145 20.53 64.90 13.41
C ASN A 145 19.01 65.03 13.58
N ASN A 146 18.41 64.27 14.49
CA ASN A 146 16.98 64.37 14.78
C ASN A 146 16.62 65.73 15.42
N ILE A 147 17.47 66.27 16.30
CA ILE A 147 17.23 67.55 16.99
C ILE A 147 17.48 68.75 16.06
N HIS A 148 18.55 68.75 15.26
CA HIS A 148 18.97 69.90 14.45
C HIS A 148 18.37 69.93 13.04
N ASN A 149 18.07 68.76 12.44
CA ASN A 149 17.55 68.71 11.07
C ASN A 149 16.06 68.32 11.02
N GLN A 150 15.67 67.22 11.67
CA GLN A 150 14.27 66.74 11.57
C GLN A 150 13.27 67.59 12.37
N MET A 151 13.62 68.00 13.59
CA MET A 151 12.71 68.82 14.41
C MET A 151 12.42 70.19 13.75
N PRO A 152 13.41 70.93 13.23
CA PRO A 152 13.13 72.16 12.50
C PRO A 152 12.42 71.92 11.16
N SER A 153 12.74 70.87 10.39
CA SER A 153 12.03 70.61 9.12
C SER A 153 10.55 70.36 9.33
N ASN A 154 10.16 69.67 10.40
CA ASN A 154 8.76 69.39 10.69
C ASN A 154 8.03 70.67 11.17
N ILE A 155 8.69 71.51 11.97
CA ILE A 155 8.13 72.78 12.45
C ILE A 155 8.01 73.82 11.31
N HIS A 156 9.02 73.97 10.46
CA HIS A 156 9.04 75.01 9.42
C HIS A 156 8.32 74.61 8.13
N ASN A 157 8.33 73.32 7.74
CA ASN A 157 7.77 72.90 6.45
C ASN A 157 6.42 72.18 6.60
N GLN A 158 6.31 71.21 7.52
CA GLN A 158 5.10 70.38 7.64
C GLN A 158 3.96 71.09 8.41
N MET A 159 4.29 71.83 9.46
CA MET A 159 3.25 72.54 10.24
C MET A 159 2.52 73.60 9.39
N PRO A 160 3.21 74.46 8.61
CA PRO A 160 2.53 75.40 7.71
C PRO A 160 1.81 74.71 6.56
N SER A 161 2.35 73.65 5.96
CA SER A 161 1.67 72.95 4.85
C SER A 161 0.33 72.37 5.28
N ASN A 162 0.24 71.82 6.50
CA ASN A 162 -1.01 71.23 7.00
C ASN A 162 -2.02 72.31 7.36
N ILE A 163 -1.57 73.43 7.95
CA ILE A 163 -2.44 74.57 8.28
C ILE A 163 -2.97 75.26 7.01
N HIS A 164 -2.11 75.50 6.01
CA HIS A 164 -2.47 76.30 4.83
C HIS A 164 -3.17 75.48 3.73
N ASN A 165 -2.83 74.20 3.55
CA ASN A 165 -3.38 73.39 2.46
C ASN A 165 -4.45 72.39 2.92
N GLN A 166 -4.25 71.68 4.04
CA GLN A 166 -5.16 70.61 4.47
C GLN A 166 -6.37 71.12 5.28
N MET A 167 -6.18 72.17 6.10
CA MET A 167 -7.29 72.71 6.89
C MET A 167 -8.41 73.31 6.01
N PRO A 168 -8.12 74.13 4.98
CA PRO A 168 -9.16 74.64 4.08
C PRO A 168 -9.81 73.53 3.24
N SER A 169 -9.03 72.56 2.73
CA SER A 169 -9.59 71.48 1.90
C SER A 169 -10.62 70.63 2.65
N ASN A 170 -10.39 70.36 3.95
CA ASN A 170 -11.30 69.56 4.75
C ASN A 170 -12.57 70.35 5.11
N ILE A 171 -12.42 71.63 5.49
CA ILE A 171 -13.57 72.51 5.76
C ILE A 171 -14.44 72.67 4.51
N GLN A 172 -13.83 72.90 3.34
CA GLN A 172 -14.53 73.29 2.13
C GLN A 172 -15.10 72.08 1.34
N ASN A 173 -14.46 70.91 1.40
CA ASN A 173 -14.89 69.73 0.62
C ASN A 173 -15.52 68.60 1.46
N GLN A 174 -15.17 68.42 2.74
CA GLN A 174 -15.70 67.30 3.54
C GLN A 174 -16.91 67.69 4.38
N MET A 175 -16.93 68.91 4.95
CA MET A 175 -18.03 69.36 5.80
C MET A 175 -19.40 69.40 5.09
N PRO A 176 -19.53 69.92 3.85
CA PRO A 176 -20.82 69.96 3.15
C PRO A 176 -21.35 68.56 2.79
N ASN A 177 -20.45 67.66 2.35
CA ASN A 177 -20.80 66.29 1.94
C ASN A 177 -21.33 65.46 3.12
N ASN A 178 -20.75 65.62 4.32
CA ASN A 178 -21.23 64.92 5.50
C ASN A 178 -22.57 65.48 6.03
N MET A 179 -22.85 66.77 5.84
CA MET A 179 -24.15 67.36 6.17
C MET A 179 -25.25 66.93 5.19
N ALA A 180 -24.96 66.90 3.88
CA ALA A 180 -25.93 66.52 2.85
C ALA A 180 -26.42 65.06 3.00
N ASN A 181 -25.52 64.14 3.37
CA ASN A 181 -25.81 62.69 3.39
C ASN A 181 -26.55 62.18 4.64
N HIS A 182 -26.71 62.98 5.70
CA HIS A 182 -27.19 62.50 7.00
C HIS A 182 -28.37 63.28 7.63
N LEU A 183 -28.85 64.37 7.03
CA LEU A 183 -29.89 65.21 7.67
C LEU A 183 -31.38 64.78 7.52
N PRO A 184 -31.83 64.00 6.52
CA PRO A 184 -33.25 63.61 6.45
C PRO A 184 -33.53 62.32 7.25
N ASN A 185 -33.98 62.46 8.51
CA ASN A 185 -35.08 61.67 9.15
C ASN A 185 -35.08 61.67 10.70
N GLN A 186 -35.31 62.83 11.33
CA GLN A 186 -35.95 62.98 12.66
C GLN A 186 -36.74 64.31 12.59
N MET A 187 -38.01 64.48 13.00
CA MET A 187 -39.02 63.73 13.78
C MET A 187 -40.40 64.46 13.60
N PRO A 188 -41.54 64.14 14.28
CA PRO A 188 -42.11 62.86 14.78
C PRO A 188 -43.65 62.70 14.50
N ASN A 189 -44.30 61.72 15.19
CA ASN A 189 -45.76 61.48 15.43
C ASN A 189 -46.43 60.33 14.63
N GLN A 190 -47.29 59.45 15.20
CA GLN A 190 -47.75 59.28 16.60
C GLN A 190 -48.30 57.84 16.89
N ILE A 191 -48.11 57.35 18.13
CA ILE A 191 -49.02 56.50 18.96
C ILE A 191 -49.39 55.04 18.53
N GLN A 192 -48.85 54.05 19.30
CA GLN A 192 -49.50 52.83 19.89
C GLN A 192 -50.18 51.75 18.96
N LEU A 193 -50.51 50.50 19.37
CA LEU A 193 -50.39 49.72 20.64
C LEU A 193 -50.42 48.18 20.36
N ALA A 194 -49.64 47.37 21.08
CA ALA A 194 -49.73 45.88 21.21
C ALA A 194 -49.56 45.05 19.89
N HIS A 195 -49.44 43.71 19.89
CA HIS A 195 -49.39 42.69 20.94
C HIS A 195 -48.34 41.60 20.60
N LEU A 196 -47.98 40.71 21.54
CA LEU A 196 -47.05 39.59 21.37
C LEU A 196 -47.79 38.22 21.24
N ILE A 197 -47.02 37.14 21.03
CA ILE A 197 -47.36 35.70 21.19
C ILE A 197 -48.00 34.97 19.98
N GLU A 198 -47.21 34.02 19.45
CA GLU A 198 -47.48 32.65 18.93
C GLU A 198 -48.81 32.27 18.23
N THR A 199 -48.71 31.51 17.11
CA THR A 199 -49.23 30.12 17.00
C THR A 199 -48.72 29.39 15.73
N ASN A 200 -49.09 28.11 15.53
CA ASN A 200 -48.46 27.15 14.60
C ASN A 200 -49.23 26.90 13.27
N ASN A 201 -48.48 26.44 12.25
CA ASN A 201 -48.80 25.36 11.27
C ASN A 201 -49.77 25.52 10.06
N TYR A 202 -49.40 24.79 8.98
CA TYR A 202 -50.20 24.23 7.84
C TYR A 202 -50.89 25.20 6.86
N GLU A 203 -51.25 24.86 5.59
CA GLU A 203 -51.12 23.66 4.70
C GLU A 203 -51.21 24.14 3.21
N GLU A 204 -50.93 23.39 2.11
CA GLU A 204 -50.37 22.04 1.88
C GLU A 204 -49.09 22.15 0.96
N GLN A 205 -49.03 22.03 -0.39
CA GLN A 205 -49.90 21.39 -1.39
C GLN A 205 -49.15 20.82 -2.64
N GLN A 206 -49.64 19.68 -3.16
CA GLN A 206 -49.27 18.95 -4.41
C GLN A 206 -47.96 18.12 -4.42
N ILE A 207 -47.83 16.85 -4.86
CA ILE A 207 -48.64 15.66 -5.28
C ILE A 207 -47.76 14.90 -6.32
N LEU A 208 -47.65 13.55 -6.44
CA LEU A 208 -48.00 12.39 -5.60
C LEU A 208 -47.40 11.07 -6.21
N ASN A 209 -47.31 10.00 -5.38
CA ASN A 209 -47.15 8.54 -5.67
C ASN A 209 -45.73 7.92 -5.54
N ILE A 210 -45.43 7.00 -4.59
CA ILE A 210 -45.94 5.61 -4.31
C ILE A 210 -45.31 4.55 -5.23
N ARG A 211 -44.77 3.39 -4.81
CA ARG A 211 -44.23 2.81 -3.53
C ARG A 211 -43.76 1.36 -3.85
N ASN A 212 -42.89 0.77 -3.01
CA ASN A 212 -42.72 -0.68 -2.68
C ASN A 212 -41.22 -1.09 -2.56
N CYS A 213 -40.80 -2.08 -1.77
CA CYS A 213 -41.54 -3.03 -0.90
C CYS A 213 -40.72 -3.42 0.34
N LYS A 214 -41.33 -4.08 1.36
CA LYS A 214 -40.59 -4.73 2.45
C LYS A 214 -41.32 -5.95 3.04
N MET A 215 -40.56 -7.06 3.15
CA MET A 215 -40.79 -8.25 4.01
C MET A 215 -41.93 -9.23 3.65
N SER A 216 -41.54 -10.50 3.47
CA SER A 216 -42.35 -11.71 3.74
C SER A 216 -41.38 -12.86 4.12
N LEU A 217 -41.90 -13.97 4.65
CA LEU A 217 -41.15 -14.93 5.49
C LEU A 217 -41.66 -16.39 5.32
N ILE A 218 -40.84 -17.38 5.72
CA ILE A 218 -41.17 -18.83 5.93
C ILE A 218 -41.36 -19.60 4.58
N PHE A 219 -40.92 -20.84 4.32
CA PHE A 219 -40.41 -22.05 5.04
C PHE A 219 -39.33 -22.75 4.13
N LYS A 220 -38.68 -23.92 4.37
CA LYS A 220 -38.66 -24.97 5.43
C LYS A 220 -37.30 -25.73 5.48
N SER A 221 -36.94 -26.20 6.67
CA SER A 221 -36.01 -27.30 7.08
C SER A 221 -35.29 -28.23 6.05
N SER A 222 -33.98 -28.49 6.29
CA SER A 222 -33.55 -29.74 6.99
C SER A 222 -32.04 -29.86 7.34
N ARG A 223 -31.80 -30.29 8.60
CA ARG A 223 -30.64 -31.06 9.14
C ARG A 223 -29.20 -30.49 9.13
N VAL A 224 -28.77 -30.16 10.35
CA VAL A 224 -27.40 -30.14 10.89
C VAL A 224 -26.67 -31.49 10.68
N PHE A 225 -25.36 -31.49 10.36
CA PHE A 225 -24.28 -32.19 11.12
C PHE A 225 -22.86 -32.00 10.54
N SER A 226 -21.87 -32.33 11.37
CA SER A 226 -20.44 -32.62 11.10
C SER A 226 -19.50 -31.53 10.54
N VAL A 227 -18.42 -31.31 11.30
CA VAL A 227 -17.15 -30.68 10.91
C VAL A 227 -16.32 -31.66 10.04
N LEU A 228 -15.22 -31.15 9.45
CA LEU A 228 -14.22 -31.81 8.60
C LEU A 228 -14.59 -31.99 7.11
N GLY A 229 -13.59 -31.79 6.24
CA GLY A 229 -13.56 -32.37 4.89
C GLY A 229 -13.90 -31.46 3.71
N LYS A 230 -13.12 -30.39 3.45
CA LYS A 230 -12.64 -29.95 2.10
C LYS A 230 -11.92 -28.58 2.14
N ARG A 231 -10.58 -28.58 2.26
CA ARG A 231 -9.71 -27.45 1.87
C ARG A 231 -8.31 -27.93 1.47
N LEU A 232 -8.23 -28.68 0.37
CA LEU A 232 -6.97 -29.17 -0.22
C LEU A 232 -6.89 -28.92 -1.74
N VAL A 233 -7.12 -27.68 -2.14
CA VAL A 233 -6.57 -27.10 -3.38
C VAL A 233 -6.13 -25.66 -3.05
N SER A 234 -5.06 -25.18 -3.69
CA SER A 234 -4.48 -23.83 -3.55
C SER A 234 -3.77 -23.50 -2.21
N ASN A 235 -2.66 -24.20 -1.94
CA ASN A 235 -1.51 -23.62 -1.21
C ASN A 235 -0.32 -23.30 -2.14
N ASN A 236 -0.19 -23.98 -3.28
CA ASN A 236 0.88 -23.75 -4.27
C ASN A 236 0.83 -22.37 -4.95
N HIS A 237 -0.30 -21.67 -4.93
CA HIS A 237 -0.44 -20.37 -5.60
C HIS A 237 0.14 -19.22 -4.76
N VAL A 238 -0.10 -19.23 -3.43
CA VAL A 238 0.38 -18.19 -2.51
C VAL A 238 1.91 -18.24 -2.37
N ILE A 239 2.47 -19.42 -2.11
CA ILE A 239 3.92 -19.59 -1.92
C ILE A 239 4.68 -19.23 -3.19
N LYS A 240 4.18 -19.62 -4.38
CA LYS A 240 4.77 -19.19 -5.65
C LYS A 240 4.69 -17.67 -5.84
N LYS A 241 3.52 -17.04 -5.62
CA LYS A 241 3.38 -15.58 -5.79
C LYS A 241 4.33 -14.81 -4.87
N GLN A 242 4.50 -15.23 -3.61
CA GLN A 242 5.37 -14.53 -2.66
C GLN A 242 6.86 -14.66 -2.99
N PHE A 243 7.33 -15.82 -3.45
CA PHE A 243 8.69 -15.96 -3.99
C PHE A 243 8.89 -15.19 -5.31
N SER A 244 7.90 -15.22 -6.21
CA SER A 244 7.97 -14.49 -7.49
C SER A 244 8.07 -12.97 -7.29
N VAL A 245 7.30 -12.38 -6.37
CA VAL A 245 7.38 -10.93 -6.08
C VAL A 245 8.75 -10.56 -5.51
N SER A 246 9.29 -11.33 -4.56
CA SER A 246 10.64 -11.07 -4.03
C SER A 246 11.73 -11.16 -5.11
N ALA A 247 11.68 -12.20 -5.96
CA ALA A 247 12.61 -12.37 -7.07
C ALA A 247 12.44 -11.33 -8.19
N TYR A 248 11.24 -10.74 -8.34
CA TYR A 248 10.97 -9.65 -9.28
C TYR A 248 11.52 -8.32 -8.78
N LEU A 249 11.25 -7.96 -7.51
CA LEU A 249 11.75 -6.72 -6.90
C LEU A 249 13.29 -6.68 -6.83
N ALA A 250 13.95 -7.84 -6.73
CA ALA A 250 15.40 -7.98 -6.82
C ALA A 250 15.98 -7.71 -8.23
N GLN A 251 15.15 -7.61 -9.28
CA GLN A 251 15.54 -7.24 -10.65
C GLN A 251 15.34 -5.74 -10.93
N LEU A 252 14.82 -4.98 -9.97
CA LEU A 252 14.56 -3.55 -10.11
C LEU A 252 15.75 -2.71 -9.64
N LYS A 253 15.95 -1.59 -10.33
CA LYS A 253 16.81 -0.48 -9.92
C LYS A 253 15.96 0.75 -9.59
N PHE A 254 16.37 1.52 -8.59
CA PHE A 254 15.56 2.60 -7.98
C PHE A 254 16.30 3.94 -7.98
N THR A 255 15.53 5.03 -8.08
CA THR A 255 16.02 6.42 -7.95
C THR A 255 15.82 6.94 -6.53
N THR A 256 16.43 8.09 -6.20
CA THR A 256 16.09 8.85 -4.98
C THR A 256 14.76 9.58 -5.07
N GLN A 257 14.17 9.68 -6.27
CA GLN A 257 12.88 10.30 -6.58
C GLN A 257 11.73 9.27 -6.61
N HIS A 258 12.01 8.04 -6.16
CA HIS A 258 11.03 6.96 -5.97
C HIS A 258 10.44 6.36 -7.24
N GLU A 259 11.08 6.53 -8.40
CA GLU A 259 10.87 5.70 -9.59
C GLU A 259 11.66 4.37 -9.53
N TRP A 260 11.26 3.42 -10.37
CA TRP A 260 11.99 2.18 -10.63
C TRP A 260 12.18 1.94 -12.13
N VAL A 261 13.24 1.21 -12.48
CA VAL A 261 13.47 0.64 -13.81
C VAL A 261 13.76 -0.87 -13.71
N LYS A 262 13.15 -1.64 -14.62
CA LYS A 262 13.41 -3.06 -14.84
C LYS A 262 14.04 -3.26 -16.21
N VAL A 263 15.22 -3.86 -16.27
CA VAL A 263 15.96 -4.09 -17.52
C VAL A 263 15.70 -5.49 -18.06
N ASN A 264 15.41 -5.59 -19.36
CA ASN A 264 15.29 -6.83 -20.11
C ASN A 264 16.05 -6.70 -21.44
N GLY A 265 17.32 -7.12 -21.45
CA GLY A 265 18.24 -6.86 -22.56
C GLY A 265 18.55 -5.36 -22.65
N ASN A 266 18.20 -4.74 -23.77
CA ASN A 266 18.30 -3.30 -24.01
C ASN A 266 17.14 -2.52 -23.33
N ILE A 267 15.94 -3.12 -23.25
CA ILE A 267 14.73 -2.38 -22.86
C ILE A 267 14.63 -2.19 -21.35
N GLY A 268 14.47 -0.94 -20.91
CA GLY A 268 14.10 -0.57 -19.54
C GLY A 268 12.61 -0.25 -19.43
N THR A 269 11.84 -1.05 -18.68
CA THR A 269 10.47 -0.72 -18.26
C THR A 269 10.53 0.15 -17.01
N ILE A 270 9.80 1.27 -16.97
CA ILE A 270 9.86 2.28 -15.90
C ILE A 270 8.47 2.48 -15.27
N GLY A 271 8.42 2.71 -13.95
CA GLY A 271 7.23 3.10 -13.21
C GLY A 271 7.56 3.78 -11.87
N ILE A 272 6.54 4.14 -11.09
CA ILE A 272 6.73 4.67 -9.72
C ILE A 272 6.63 3.56 -8.66
N THR A 273 7.32 3.73 -7.54
CA THR A 273 7.31 2.73 -6.46
C THR A 273 6.06 2.79 -5.59
N ASP A 274 5.82 1.71 -4.83
CA ASP A 274 4.75 1.63 -3.83
C ASP A 274 4.78 2.77 -2.79
N TYR A 275 5.98 3.23 -2.40
CA TYR A 275 6.15 4.40 -1.54
C TYR A 275 5.62 5.68 -2.20
N ALA A 276 5.96 5.91 -3.47
CA ALA A 276 5.49 7.08 -4.20
C ALA A 276 3.95 7.11 -4.32
N GLN A 277 3.33 5.98 -4.70
CA GLN A 277 1.87 5.95 -4.89
C GLN A 277 1.11 6.14 -3.56
N ASP A 278 1.62 5.68 -2.43
CA ASP A 278 1.00 5.92 -1.11
C ASP A 278 1.05 7.42 -0.71
N LYS A 279 2.22 8.06 -0.89
CA LYS A 279 2.37 9.50 -0.65
C LYS A 279 1.42 10.31 -1.54
N LEU A 280 1.38 10.03 -2.84
CA LEU A 280 0.46 10.66 -3.79
C LEU A 280 -1.01 10.38 -3.44
N GLY A 281 -1.35 9.17 -3.01
CA GLY A 281 -2.73 8.70 -2.92
C GLY A 281 -3.32 8.34 -4.28
N GLU A 282 -4.64 8.21 -4.33
CA GLU A 282 -5.36 7.73 -5.53
C GLU A 282 -5.09 8.62 -6.76
N VAL A 283 -4.42 8.04 -7.76
CA VAL A 283 -4.06 8.68 -9.02
C VAL A 283 -5.29 8.69 -9.93
N VAL A 284 -5.68 9.88 -10.38
CA VAL A 284 -6.91 10.14 -11.14
C VAL A 284 -6.64 10.59 -12.57
N TYR A 285 -5.43 11.07 -12.87
CA TYR A 285 -5.02 11.47 -14.21
C TYR A 285 -3.50 11.27 -14.40
N LEU A 286 -3.06 11.14 -15.65
CA LEU A 286 -1.65 11.09 -16.01
C LEU A 286 -1.38 11.60 -17.44
N GLU A 287 -0.18 12.13 -17.62
CA GLU A 287 0.45 12.39 -18.90
C GLU A 287 1.59 11.39 -19.12
N LEU A 288 1.70 10.84 -20.33
CA LEU A 288 2.70 9.86 -20.74
C LEU A 288 3.51 10.41 -21.93
N PRO A 289 4.78 10.00 -22.11
CA PRO A 289 5.63 10.58 -23.15
C PRO A 289 5.25 10.12 -24.55
N GLU A 290 5.66 10.88 -25.58
CA GLU A 290 5.50 10.44 -26.97
C GLU A 290 6.39 9.24 -27.30
N VAL A 291 5.81 8.19 -27.88
CA VAL A 291 6.56 7.03 -28.38
C VAL A 291 7.44 7.46 -29.55
N GLY A 292 8.73 7.21 -29.43
CA GLY A 292 9.76 7.65 -30.37
C GLY A 292 10.63 8.81 -29.88
N ALA A 293 10.24 9.50 -28.81
CA ALA A 293 11.03 10.58 -28.21
C ALA A 293 12.37 10.05 -27.67
N ASN A 294 13.46 10.80 -27.90
CA ASN A 294 14.75 10.58 -27.24
C ASN A 294 14.84 11.53 -26.04
N LEU A 295 15.15 11.01 -24.86
CA LEU A 295 15.19 11.77 -23.61
C LEU A 295 16.44 11.38 -22.82
N GLU A 296 17.08 12.37 -22.19
CA GLU A 296 18.26 12.15 -21.36
C GLU A 296 17.87 11.70 -19.94
N LYS A 297 18.85 11.17 -19.19
CA LYS A 297 18.64 10.80 -17.78
C LYS A 297 18.12 12.00 -16.97
N SER A 298 17.20 11.74 -16.06
CA SER A 298 16.55 12.75 -15.21
C SER A 298 15.77 13.84 -15.98
N ASN A 299 15.52 13.67 -17.29
CA ASN A 299 14.45 14.41 -17.95
C ASN A 299 13.10 13.96 -17.37
N GLN A 300 12.15 14.90 -17.25
CA GLN A 300 10.74 14.57 -17.01
C GLN A 300 10.21 13.78 -18.21
N PHE A 301 9.49 12.69 -17.96
CA PHE A 301 8.85 11.89 -19.01
C PHE A 301 7.35 11.69 -18.80
N ALA A 302 6.86 11.82 -17.56
CA ALA A 302 5.46 11.66 -17.22
C ALA A 302 5.04 12.66 -16.13
N THR A 303 3.74 12.91 -16.03
CA THR A 303 3.11 13.69 -14.97
C THR A 303 1.99 12.83 -14.37
N LEU A 304 1.91 12.72 -13.05
CA LEU A 304 0.86 12.00 -12.34
C LEU A 304 0.05 12.98 -11.47
N GLU A 305 -1.27 12.96 -11.59
CA GLU A 305 -2.17 13.77 -10.76
C GLU A 305 -3.06 12.87 -9.90
N SER A 306 -3.10 13.17 -8.60
CA SER A 306 -3.87 12.46 -7.59
C SER A 306 -4.89 13.37 -6.92
N VAL A 307 -5.77 12.79 -6.11
CA VAL A 307 -6.70 13.53 -5.23
C VAL A 307 -6.00 14.37 -4.13
N LYS A 308 -4.66 14.38 -4.06
CA LYS A 308 -3.86 15.16 -3.10
C LYS A 308 -2.85 16.12 -3.74
N ALA A 309 -2.24 15.73 -4.87
CA ALA A 309 -1.05 16.40 -5.42
C ALA A 309 -0.84 16.08 -6.91
N VAL A 310 -0.03 16.91 -7.57
CA VAL A 310 0.57 16.61 -8.88
C VAL A 310 2.05 16.30 -8.66
N SER A 311 2.58 15.31 -9.36
CA SER A 311 3.99 14.95 -9.36
C SER A 311 4.51 14.72 -10.76
N GLU A 312 5.63 15.36 -11.06
CA GLU A 312 6.48 15.01 -12.21
C GLU A 312 7.17 13.65 -11.93
N CYS A 313 7.55 12.94 -12.99
CA CYS A 313 8.33 11.71 -12.91
C CYS A 313 9.51 11.77 -13.90
N TYR A 314 10.69 11.37 -13.44
CA TYR A 314 11.96 11.57 -14.14
C TYR A 314 12.60 10.24 -14.56
N LEU A 315 13.33 10.24 -15.68
CA LEU A 315 13.93 9.02 -16.21
C LEU A 315 15.10 8.51 -15.35
N PRO A 316 15.09 7.23 -14.89
CA PRO A 316 16.21 6.64 -14.17
C PRO A 316 17.49 6.51 -15.03
N VAL A 317 17.35 6.33 -16.35
CA VAL A 317 18.43 6.30 -17.36
C VAL A 317 17.95 6.92 -18.67
N GLY A 318 18.87 7.49 -19.45
CA GLY A 318 18.57 8.07 -20.77
C GLY A 318 18.29 7.02 -21.85
N GLY A 319 17.44 7.37 -22.82
CA GLY A 319 17.02 6.44 -23.85
C GLY A 319 15.96 6.97 -24.80
N LYS A 320 15.49 6.07 -25.67
CA LYS A 320 14.39 6.34 -26.61
C LYS A 320 13.11 5.65 -26.15
N VAL A 321 12.00 6.38 -26.04
CA VAL A 321 10.69 5.79 -25.70
C VAL A 321 10.24 4.83 -26.79
N THR A 322 10.00 3.56 -26.43
CA THR A 322 9.56 2.50 -27.36
C THR A 322 8.11 2.09 -27.16
N GLU A 323 7.57 2.26 -25.96
CA GLU A 323 6.19 1.88 -25.60
C GLU A 323 5.71 2.69 -24.39
N VAL A 324 4.42 2.93 -24.28
CA VAL A 324 3.78 3.55 -23.09
C VAL A 324 2.51 2.81 -22.73
N ASN A 325 2.14 2.82 -21.45
CA ASN A 325 1.01 2.06 -20.95
C ASN A 325 -0.32 2.79 -21.16
N GLU A 326 -0.79 2.81 -22.41
CA GLU A 326 -2.04 3.47 -22.83
C GLU A 326 -3.26 3.10 -21.97
N ALA A 327 -3.32 1.87 -21.44
CA ALA A 327 -4.41 1.40 -20.58
C ALA A 327 -4.55 2.19 -19.26
N LEU A 328 -3.51 2.90 -18.82
CA LEU A 328 -3.58 3.78 -17.66
C LEU A 328 -4.43 5.03 -17.90
N LYS A 329 -4.63 5.46 -19.15
CA LYS A 329 -5.50 6.61 -19.46
C LYS A 329 -6.98 6.31 -19.12
N ASP A 330 -7.40 5.07 -19.33
CA ASP A 330 -8.74 4.57 -18.95
C ASP A 330 -8.81 4.07 -17.50
N SER A 331 -7.67 3.86 -16.82
CA SER A 331 -7.61 3.23 -15.48
C SER A 331 -6.36 3.65 -14.68
N PRO A 332 -6.22 4.94 -14.32
CA PRO A 332 -5.00 5.48 -13.69
C PRO A 332 -4.73 4.89 -12.29
N ALA A 333 -5.79 4.61 -11.52
CA ALA A 333 -5.74 3.93 -10.23
C ALA A 333 -5.16 2.49 -10.28
N THR A 334 -4.76 1.98 -11.45
CA THR A 334 -3.91 0.78 -11.59
C THR A 334 -2.52 1.01 -11.01
N ILE A 335 -1.99 2.24 -11.09
CA ILE A 335 -0.71 2.63 -10.47
C ILE A 335 -0.73 2.36 -8.97
N ASN A 336 -1.81 2.72 -8.26
CA ASN A 336 -1.94 2.44 -6.82
C ASN A 336 -2.12 0.95 -6.49
N LYS A 337 -2.68 0.15 -7.41
CA LYS A 337 -3.03 -1.26 -7.18
C LYS A 337 -1.90 -2.23 -7.54
N SER A 338 -1.04 -1.84 -8.48
CA SER A 338 -0.05 -2.71 -9.12
C SER A 338 1.23 -1.95 -9.52
N PRO A 339 1.83 -1.11 -8.64
CA PRO A 339 2.87 -0.14 -9.02
C PRO A 339 4.13 -0.75 -9.65
N PHE A 340 4.41 -2.03 -9.38
CA PHE A 340 5.58 -2.75 -9.90
C PHE A 340 5.29 -3.68 -11.10
N ASP A 341 4.01 -4.01 -11.34
CA ASP A 341 3.58 -4.96 -12.37
C ASP A 341 2.75 -4.24 -13.45
N ASP A 342 1.43 -4.07 -13.26
CA ASP A 342 0.54 -3.49 -14.28
C ASP A 342 0.61 -1.95 -14.35
N GLY A 343 1.17 -1.30 -13.33
CA GLY A 343 1.30 0.15 -13.17
C GLY A 343 2.57 0.77 -13.79
N TRP A 344 3.29 0.05 -14.67
CA TRP A 344 4.39 0.62 -15.43
C TRP A 344 3.91 1.76 -16.33
N LEU A 345 4.75 2.79 -16.55
CA LEU A 345 4.38 4.00 -17.29
C LEU A 345 4.90 3.97 -18.73
N ALA A 346 6.19 3.68 -18.90
CA ALA A 346 6.89 3.71 -20.19
C ALA A 346 7.92 2.58 -20.30
N LYS A 347 8.32 2.26 -21.53
CA LYS A 347 9.50 1.45 -21.86
C LYS A 347 10.44 2.29 -22.72
N ILE A 348 11.73 2.20 -22.43
CA ILE A 348 12.79 2.87 -23.19
C ILE A 348 13.82 1.89 -23.72
N GLU A 349 14.36 2.17 -24.91
CA GLU A 349 15.61 1.63 -25.41
C GLU A 349 16.76 2.39 -24.73
N ILE A 350 17.56 1.73 -23.90
CA ILE A 350 18.55 2.39 -23.03
C ILE A 350 19.76 2.82 -23.86
N ALA A 351 20.02 4.12 -23.92
CA ALA A 351 21.13 4.68 -24.71
C ALA A 351 22.50 4.43 -24.06
N ASN A 352 22.55 4.39 -22.73
CA ASN A 352 23.79 4.26 -21.96
C ASN A 352 23.61 3.31 -20.75
N PRO A 353 23.97 2.02 -20.89
CA PRO A 353 23.82 1.04 -19.81
C PRO A 353 24.59 1.38 -18.53
N ASP A 354 25.68 2.15 -18.58
CA ASP A 354 26.49 2.46 -17.40
C ASP A 354 25.75 3.34 -16.38
N GLU A 355 24.70 4.03 -16.79
CA GLU A 355 23.85 4.82 -15.88
C GLU A 355 23.12 3.94 -14.86
N LEU A 356 22.85 2.67 -15.18
CA LEU A 356 22.26 1.69 -14.25
C LEU A 356 23.14 1.44 -13.02
N ASN A 357 24.46 1.64 -13.14
CA ASN A 357 25.42 1.50 -12.03
C ASN A 357 25.26 2.62 -10.98
N THR A 358 24.59 3.72 -11.33
CA THR A 358 24.31 4.85 -10.42
C THR A 358 22.98 4.70 -9.66
N LEU A 359 22.19 3.66 -9.95
CA LEU A 359 20.88 3.43 -9.36
C LEU A 359 20.94 2.42 -8.21
N MET A 360 20.10 2.65 -7.19
CA MET A 360 20.00 1.79 -6.02
C MET A 360 19.44 0.41 -6.38
N ASP A 361 19.96 -0.66 -5.79
CA ASP A 361 19.23 -1.92 -5.70
C ASP A 361 18.14 -1.88 -4.61
N LYS A 362 17.35 -2.95 -4.49
CA LYS A 362 16.24 -3.03 -3.52
C LYS A 362 16.71 -2.90 -2.06
N SER A 363 17.88 -3.43 -1.69
CA SER A 363 18.41 -3.33 -0.32
C SER A 363 18.85 -1.89 -0.01
N GLN A 364 19.49 -1.22 -0.98
CA GLN A 364 19.90 0.18 -0.86
C GLN A 364 18.67 1.10 -0.76
N TYR A 365 17.64 0.86 -1.59
CA TYR A 365 16.38 1.61 -1.54
C TYR A 365 15.62 1.39 -0.23
N ASP A 366 15.58 0.15 0.27
CA ASP A 366 14.97 -0.15 1.58
C ASP A 366 15.76 0.45 2.75
N GLU A 367 17.04 0.80 2.60
CA GLU A 367 17.81 1.56 3.59
C GLU A 367 17.55 3.07 3.47
N PHE A 368 17.54 3.61 2.24
CA PHE A 368 17.16 5.00 1.95
C PHE A 368 15.80 5.39 2.55
N LEU A 369 14.77 4.56 2.37
CA LEU A 369 13.44 4.78 2.95
C LEU A 369 13.39 4.77 4.49
N LYS A 370 14.44 4.29 5.18
CA LYS A 370 14.57 4.39 6.65
C LYS A 370 15.29 5.67 7.10
N SER A 371 15.93 6.39 6.19
CA SER A 371 16.61 7.66 6.43
C SER A 371 15.79 8.90 6.02
N ASP A 372 14.69 8.68 5.30
CA ASP A 372 13.72 9.69 4.85
C ASP A 372 12.59 9.92 5.90
N HIS A 373 12.79 9.48 7.15
CA HIS A 373 11.84 9.48 8.28
C HIS A 373 12.52 9.91 9.59
#